data_AF-A0A970W7Q3-F1
#
_entry.id   AF-A0A970W7Q3-F1
#
_cell.length_a   1.000
_cell.length_b   1.000
_cell.length_c   1.000
_cell.angle_alpha   90.00
_cell.angle_beta   90.00
_cell.angle_gamma   90.00
#
_symmetry.space_group_name_H-M   'P 1'
#
loop_
_entity.id
_entity.type
_entity.pdbx_description
1 polymer ?
#
loop_
_entity_poly.entity_id
_entity_poly.type
_entity_poly.pdbx_seq_one_letter_code
_entity_poly.pdbx_strand_id
1 'polypeptide(L)'
;MGSIERIVSLILFGLIHVLAVSSIIGMVIFIVGVITGEDDGVERLLRAAAAAAGLLIYLGGRAYGLSIPDLMASALEVTKPLIKDLVSIVAPLASGSFVAFFCIQTMKRDSDIGARGIVLFSALVFTMFSDTYAVLASQATPNNLALALPNITFVLGVILYSIFSYKTGY
;
A
#
# COMPACT_ATOMS: atom_id res chain seq x y z
N MET A 1 -8.41 18.34 27.41
CA MET A 1 -8.71 18.19 25.98
C MET A 1 -9.83 19.14 25.62
N GLY A 2 -9.52 20.18 24.86
CA GLY A 2 -10.48 21.23 24.50
C GLY A 2 -11.56 20.72 23.54
N SER A 3 -12.74 21.33 23.57
CA SER A 3 -13.84 21.04 22.62
C SER A 3 -13.39 21.19 21.16
N ILE A 4 -12.51 22.15 20.88
CA ILE A 4 -11.92 22.39 19.56
C ILE A 4 -11.02 21.22 19.12
N GLU A 5 -10.17 20.69 20.01
CA GLU A 5 -9.29 19.55 19.70
C GLU A 5 -10.09 18.30 19.33
N ARG A 6 -11.22 18.06 20.01
CA ARG A 6 -12.13 16.96 19.67
C ARG A 6 -12.76 17.14 18.29
N ILE A 7 -13.21 18.34 17.94
CA ILE A 7 -13.82 18.62 16.64
C ILE A 7 -12.79 18.42 15.52
N VAL A 8 -11.58 18.97 15.68
CA VAL A 8 -10.49 18.81 14.70
C VAL A 8 -10.13 17.34 14.52
N SER A 9 -10.01 16.59 15.63
CA SER A 9 -9.72 15.16 15.58
C SER A 9 -10.80 14.35 14.85
N LEU A 10 -12.08 14.66 15.08
CA LEU A 10 -13.20 14.00 14.38
C LEU A 10 -13.21 14.30 12.87
N ILE A 11 -12.94 15.54 12.48
CA ILE A 11 -12.86 15.94 11.07
C ILE A 11 -11.70 15.21 10.38
N LEU A 12 -10.51 15.21 10.99
CA LEU A 12 -9.34 14.51 10.44
C LEU A 12 -9.59 13.00 10.33
N PHE A 13 -10.21 12.41 11.34
CA PHE A 13 -10.56 10.99 11.33
C PHE A 13 -11.54 10.65 10.20
N GLY A 14 -12.57 11.47 10.01
CA GLY A 14 -13.53 11.33 8.91
C GLY A 14 -12.87 11.47 7.54
N LEU A 15 -11.98 12.45 7.35
CA LEU A 15 -11.21 12.63 6.13
C LEU A 15 -10.32 11.41 5.81
N ILE A 16 -9.63 10.87 6.81
CA ILE A 16 -8.80 9.67 6.65
C ILE A 16 -9.66 8.49 6.20
N HIS A 17 -10.88 8.33 6.73
CA HIS A 17 -11.78 7.26 6.31
C HIS A 17 -12.21 7.41 4.85
N VAL A 18 -12.63 8.61 4.44
CA VAL A 18 -13.06 8.87 3.06
C VAL A 18 -11.91 8.62 2.09
N LEU A 19 -10.71 9.11 2.41
CA LEU A 19 -9.51 8.92 1.59
C LEU A 19 -9.06 7.46 1.52
N ALA A 20 -9.13 6.73 2.63
CA ALA A 20 -8.79 5.32 2.68
C ALA A 20 -9.75 4.50 1.81
N VAL A 21 -11.05 4.70 1.98
CA VAL A 21 -12.09 4.00 1.21
C VAL A 21 -11.97 4.32 -0.29
N SER A 22 -11.75 5.58 -0.66
CA SER A 22 -11.56 5.94 -2.08
C SER A 22 -10.31 5.30 -2.67
N SER A 23 -9.23 5.18 -1.90
CA SER A 23 -7.98 4.53 -2.33
C SER A 23 -8.15 3.02 -2.48
N ILE A 24 -8.93 2.36 -1.62
CA ILE A 24 -9.30 0.94 -1.76
C ILE A 24 -10.02 0.73 -3.09
N ILE A 25 -11.06 1.53 -3.34
CA ILE A 25 -11.87 1.43 -4.55
C ILE A 25 -10.99 1.67 -5.79
N GLY A 26 -10.17 2.72 -5.77
CA GLY A 26 -9.24 3.03 -6.86
C GLY A 26 -8.25 1.89 -7.15
N MET A 27 -7.71 1.26 -6.11
CA MET A 27 -6.77 0.15 -6.26
C MET A 27 -7.44 -1.12 -6.80
N VAL A 28 -8.67 -1.40 -6.37
CA VAL A 28 -9.46 -2.52 -6.94
C VAL A 28 -9.71 -2.27 -8.43
N ILE A 29 -10.13 -1.05 -8.81
CA ILE A 29 -10.33 -0.67 -10.21
C ILE A 29 -9.03 -0.82 -11.00
N PHE A 30 -7.90 -0.38 -10.45
CA PHE A 30 -6.59 -0.51 -11.09
C PHE A 30 -6.21 -1.97 -11.34
N ILE A 31 -6.27 -2.82 -10.30
CA ILE A 31 -5.93 -4.25 -10.42
C ILE A 31 -6.84 -4.94 -11.43
N VAL A 32 -8.16 -4.71 -11.35
CA VAL A 32 -9.12 -5.25 -12.32
C VAL A 32 -8.81 -4.76 -13.72
N GLY A 33 -8.54 -3.46 -13.91
CA GLY A 33 -8.18 -2.89 -15.19
C GLY A 33 -6.92 -3.52 -15.81
N VAL A 34 -5.88 -3.76 -15.02
CA VAL A 34 -4.65 -4.43 -15.51
C VAL A 34 -4.90 -5.90 -15.86
N ILE A 35 -5.77 -6.59 -15.12
CA ILE A 35 -6.15 -7.99 -15.41
C ILE A 35 -7.01 -8.07 -16.68
N THR A 36 -8.02 -7.20 -16.82
CA THR A 36 -8.99 -7.28 -17.92
C THR A 36 -8.59 -6.53 -19.17
N GLY A 37 -7.55 -5.69 -19.11
CA GLY A 37 -7.02 -4.97 -20.26
C GLY A 37 -6.19 -5.82 -21.22
N GLU A 38 -6.10 -7.13 -20.99
CA GLU A 38 -5.42 -8.09 -21.87
C GLU A 38 -6.42 -8.97 -22.61
N ASP A 39 -6.19 -9.16 -23.92
CA ASP A 39 -7.06 -9.94 -24.80
C ASP A 39 -6.75 -11.45 -24.73
N ASP A 40 -5.51 -11.82 -24.39
CA ASP A 40 -5.15 -13.23 -24.18
C ASP A 40 -5.70 -13.77 -22.85
N GLY A 41 -6.52 -14.82 -22.96
CA GLY A 41 -7.15 -15.47 -21.82
C GLY A 41 -6.15 -16.15 -20.88
N VAL A 42 -5.02 -16.64 -21.39
CA VAL A 42 -3.97 -17.27 -20.56
C VAL A 42 -3.24 -16.21 -19.75
N GLU A 43 -2.83 -15.11 -20.39
CA GLU A 43 -2.19 -13.99 -19.69
C GLU A 43 -3.11 -13.37 -18.62
N ARG A 44 -4.39 -13.19 -18.96
CA ARG A 44 -5.39 -12.71 -17.99
C ARG A 44 -5.51 -13.63 -16.77
N LEU A 45 -5.48 -14.95 -16.97
CA LEU A 45 -5.47 -15.92 -15.88
C LEU A 45 -4.20 -15.80 -15.03
N LEU A 46 -3.03 -15.61 -15.66
CA LEU A 46 -1.76 -15.43 -14.96
C LEU A 46 -1.71 -14.13 -14.15
N ARG A 47 -2.29 -13.03 -14.66
CA ARG A 47 -2.44 -11.78 -13.91
C ARG A 47 -3.40 -11.95 -12.73
N ALA A 48 -4.51 -12.66 -12.91
CA ALA A 48 -5.42 -12.99 -11.81
C ALA A 48 -4.74 -13.88 -10.74
N ALA A 49 -3.97 -14.87 -11.16
CA ALA A 49 -3.19 -15.72 -10.27
C ALA A 49 -2.11 -14.92 -9.52
N ALA A 50 -1.47 -13.94 -10.17
CA ALA A 50 -0.54 -13.02 -9.54
C ALA A 50 -1.22 -12.15 -8.47
N ALA A 51 -2.43 -11.64 -8.72
CA ALA A 51 -3.20 -10.91 -7.72
C ALA A 51 -3.52 -11.80 -6.50
N ALA A 52 -3.99 -13.02 -6.75
CA ALA A 52 -4.29 -14.00 -5.71
C ALA A 52 -3.03 -14.37 -4.91
N ALA A 53 -1.89 -14.56 -5.58
CA ALA A 53 -0.61 -14.83 -4.93
C ALA A 53 -0.17 -13.68 -4.02
N GLY A 54 -0.29 -12.43 -4.46
CA GLY A 54 0.05 -11.25 -3.64
C GLY A 54 -0.79 -11.18 -2.37
N LEU A 55 -2.08 -11.47 -2.50
CA LEU A 55 -3.03 -11.53 -1.39
C LEU A 55 -2.70 -12.69 -0.42
N LEU A 56 -2.41 -13.88 -0.96
CA LEU A 56 -2.05 -15.07 -0.19
C LEU A 56 -0.69 -14.95 0.51
N ILE A 57 0.30 -14.28 -0.07
CA ILE A 57 1.59 -14.02 0.60
C ILE A 57 1.36 -13.24 1.89
N TYR A 58 0.53 -12.20 1.85
CA TYR A 58 0.22 -11.41 3.03
C TYR A 58 -0.62 -12.19 4.05
N LEU A 59 -1.72 -12.82 3.61
CA LEU A 59 -2.58 -13.60 4.50
C LEU A 59 -1.83 -14.78 5.12
N GLY A 60 -0.94 -15.42 4.36
CA GLY A 60 -0.05 -16.47 4.83
C GLY A 60 0.86 -15.97 5.95
N GLY A 61 1.55 -14.83 5.76
CA GLY A 61 2.35 -14.22 6.83
C GLY A 61 1.53 -13.89 8.08
N ARG A 62 0.36 -13.28 7.88
CA ARG A 62 -0.56 -12.94 8.98
C ARG A 62 -1.06 -14.16 9.75
N ALA A 63 -1.30 -15.29 9.08
CA ALA A 63 -1.76 -16.53 9.72
C ALA A 63 -0.72 -17.10 10.72
N TYR A 64 0.57 -16.82 10.52
CA TYR A 64 1.63 -17.16 11.47
C TYR A 64 1.83 -16.11 12.58
N GLY A 65 0.91 -15.15 12.71
CA GLY A 65 1.03 -14.04 13.67
C GLY A 65 2.06 -12.98 13.27
N LEU A 66 2.59 -13.07 12.04
CA LEU A 66 3.57 -12.12 11.50
C LEU A 66 2.84 -11.12 10.62
N SER A 67 2.32 -10.03 11.22
CA SER A 67 1.93 -8.88 10.43
C SER A 67 3.20 -8.10 10.07
N ILE A 68 3.41 -7.85 8.78
CA ILE A 68 4.56 -7.06 8.31
C ILE A 68 4.62 -5.66 8.98
N PRO A 69 3.49 -4.97 9.23
CA PRO A 69 3.47 -3.76 10.03
C PRO A 69 3.98 -3.96 11.47
N ASP A 70 3.58 -5.04 12.15
CA ASP A 70 4.01 -5.33 13.53
C ASP A 70 5.50 -5.68 13.56
N LEU A 71 5.98 -6.46 12.58
CA LEU A 71 7.41 -6.76 12.41
C LEU A 71 8.24 -5.49 12.19
N MET A 72 7.74 -4.55 11.38
CA MET A 72 8.39 -3.26 11.19
C MET A 72 8.41 -2.46 12.50
N ALA A 73 7.30 -2.42 13.23
CA ALA A 73 7.22 -1.73 14.52
C ALA A 73 8.18 -2.34 15.55
N SER A 74 8.19 -3.67 15.71
CA SER A 74 9.05 -4.39 16.65
C SER A 74 10.54 -4.25 16.30
N ALA A 75 10.91 -4.27 15.02
CA ALA A 75 12.30 -4.05 14.60
C ALA A 75 12.81 -2.64 14.98
N LEU A 76 11.92 -1.65 15.01
CA LEU A 76 12.24 -0.29 15.44
C LEU A 76 12.41 -0.16 16.95
N GLU A 77 11.86 -1.06 17.77
CA GLU A 77 11.95 -0.98 19.24
C GLU A 77 13.29 -1.50 19.78
N VAL A 78 13.93 -2.45 19.09
CA VAL A 78 15.15 -3.14 19.57
C VAL A 78 16.44 -2.42 19.18
N THR A 79 16.37 -1.35 18.38
CA THR A 79 17.55 -0.70 17.77
C THR A 79 17.97 0.58 18.52
N LYS A 80 19.29 0.77 18.76
CA LYS A 80 19.85 1.99 19.37
C LYS A 80 19.38 3.25 18.63
N PRO A 81 19.02 4.35 19.34
CA PRO A 81 18.31 5.50 18.75
C PRO A 81 18.98 6.10 17.51
N LEU A 82 20.31 6.23 17.50
CA LEU A 82 21.03 6.78 16.33
C LEU A 82 21.01 5.88 15.09
N ILE A 83 21.07 4.56 15.28
CA ILE A 83 21.04 3.58 14.18
C ILE A 83 19.60 3.39 13.69
N LYS A 84 18.63 3.45 14.62
CA LYS A 84 17.20 3.42 14.34
C LYS A 84 16.80 4.56 13.39
N ASP A 85 17.24 5.79 13.66
CA ASP A 85 16.91 6.95 12.84
C ASP A 85 17.51 6.84 11.43
N LEU A 86 18.76 6.38 11.31
CA LEU A 86 19.39 6.22 9.99
C LEU A 86 18.76 5.07 9.18
N VAL A 87 18.56 3.90 9.79
CA VAL A 87 18.02 2.71 9.11
C VAL A 87 16.55 2.89 8.75
N SER A 88 15.76 3.57 9.61
CA SER A 88 14.35 3.87 9.34
C SER A 88 14.14 4.83 8.16
N ILE A 89 15.15 5.62 7.79
CA ILE A 89 15.10 6.49 6.61
C ILE A 89 15.68 5.75 5.40
N VAL A 90 16.89 5.19 5.53
CA VAL A 90 17.65 4.63 4.41
C VAL A 90 17.03 3.34 3.89
N ALA A 91 16.57 2.45 4.77
CA ALA A 91 16.04 1.16 4.34
C ALA A 91 14.73 1.30 3.54
N PRO A 92 13.71 2.08 3.98
CA PRO A 92 12.51 2.31 3.19
C PRO A 92 12.78 3.06 1.88
N LEU A 93 13.71 4.03 1.89
CA LEU A 93 14.13 4.73 0.67
C LEU A 93 14.75 3.75 -0.33
N ALA A 94 15.72 2.93 0.11
CA ALA A 94 16.40 1.98 -0.76
C ALA A 94 15.43 0.92 -1.30
N SER A 95 14.60 0.32 -0.44
CA SER A 95 13.62 -0.69 -0.87
C SER A 95 12.56 -0.09 -1.77
N GLY A 96 12.03 1.09 -1.44
CA GLY A 96 11.03 1.79 -2.24
C GLY A 96 11.56 2.19 -3.62
N SER A 97 12.76 2.76 -3.67
CA SER A 97 13.43 3.10 -4.93
C SER A 97 13.76 1.86 -5.76
N PHE A 98 14.16 0.75 -5.13
CA PHE A 98 14.43 -0.50 -5.84
C PHE A 98 13.15 -1.10 -6.44
N VAL A 99 12.05 -1.15 -5.69
CA VAL A 99 10.75 -1.61 -6.19
C VAL A 99 10.25 -0.71 -7.33
N ALA A 100 10.34 0.61 -7.17
CA ALA A 100 9.96 1.55 -8.22
C ALA A 100 10.81 1.39 -9.49
N PHE A 101 12.14 1.27 -9.35
CA PHE A 101 13.04 1.00 -10.46
C PHE A 101 12.69 -0.32 -11.15
N PHE A 102 12.46 -1.38 -10.39
CA PHE A 102 12.07 -2.68 -10.92
C PHE A 102 10.78 -2.57 -11.74
N CYS A 103 9.72 -1.98 -11.17
CA CYS A 103 8.43 -1.79 -11.85
C CYS A 103 8.56 -0.95 -13.13
N ILE A 104 9.26 0.18 -13.10
CA ILE A 104 9.46 1.04 -14.28
C ILE A 104 10.24 0.28 -15.36
N GLN A 105 11.28 -0.46 -14.98
CA GLN A 105 12.10 -1.20 -15.92
C GLN A 105 11.34 -2.39 -16.54
N THR A 106 10.43 -3.01 -15.79
CA THR A 106 9.56 -4.07 -16.31
C THR A 106 8.45 -3.53 -17.21
N MET A 107 7.86 -2.37 -16.89
CA MET A 107 6.86 -1.71 -17.76
C MET A 107 7.45 -1.29 -19.10
N LYS A 108 8.68 -0.75 -19.12
CA LYS A 108 9.35 -0.32 -20.36
C LYS A 108 9.65 -1.45 -21.34
N ARG A 109 9.61 -2.70 -20.89
CA ARG A 109 9.91 -3.88 -21.73
C ARG A 109 8.70 -4.41 -22.49
N ASP A 110 7.52 -3.81 -22.34
CA ASP A 110 6.25 -4.27 -22.94
C ASP A 110 6.11 -5.80 -22.82
N SER A 111 6.42 -6.30 -21.62
CA SER A 111 6.53 -7.72 -21.35
C SER A 111 5.46 -8.13 -20.35
N ASP A 112 4.77 -9.23 -20.65
CA ASP A 112 3.76 -9.86 -19.79
C ASP A 112 4.25 -10.05 -18.35
N ILE A 113 5.53 -10.36 -18.19
CA ILE A 113 6.18 -10.52 -16.88
C ILE A 113 6.08 -9.25 -16.02
N GLY A 114 6.17 -8.07 -16.64
CA GLY A 114 6.05 -6.80 -15.95
C GLY A 114 4.65 -6.53 -15.44
N ALA A 115 3.63 -6.80 -16.26
CA ALA A 115 2.23 -6.66 -15.86
C ALA A 115 1.88 -7.61 -14.72
N ARG A 116 2.33 -8.89 -14.80
CA ARG A 116 2.17 -9.87 -13.72
C ARG A 116 2.83 -9.40 -12.42
N GLY A 117 4.04 -8.85 -12.51
CA GLY A 117 4.77 -8.30 -11.35
C GLY A 117 4.05 -7.14 -10.69
N ILE A 118 3.55 -6.18 -11.48
CA ILE A 118 2.77 -5.04 -10.97
C ILE A 118 1.52 -5.53 -10.25
N VAL A 119 0.76 -6.44 -10.85
CA VAL A 119 -0.47 -6.97 -10.23
C VAL A 119 -0.15 -7.70 -8.92
N LEU A 120 0.93 -8.48 -8.87
CA LEU A 120 1.40 -9.15 -7.65
C LEU A 120 1.71 -8.14 -6.53
N PHE A 121 2.56 -7.14 -6.81
CA PHE A 121 2.98 -6.16 -5.81
C PHE A 121 1.82 -5.25 -5.39
N SER A 122 0.98 -4.85 -6.33
CA SER A 122 -0.22 -4.06 -6.05
C SER A 122 -1.17 -4.82 -5.13
N ALA A 123 -1.45 -6.10 -5.40
CA ALA A 123 -2.31 -6.91 -4.53
C ALA A 123 -1.71 -7.11 -3.13
N LEU A 124 -0.40 -7.30 -3.02
CA LEU A 124 0.30 -7.41 -1.74
C LEU A 124 0.16 -6.13 -0.91
N VAL A 125 0.51 -4.97 -1.50
CA VAL A 125 0.42 -3.65 -0.84
C VAL A 125 -1.03 -3.31 -0.48
N PHE A 126 -1.98 -3.63 -1.36
CA PHE A 126 -3.40 -3.46 -1.10
C PHE A 126 -3.87 -4.27 0.11
N THR A 127 -3.40 -5.51 0.26
CA THR A 127 -3.82 -6.38 1.37
C THR A 127 -3.21 -5.89 2.69
N MET A 128 -1.94 -5.45 2.67
CA MET A 128 -1.30 -4.79 3.81
C MET A 128 -2.08 -3.56 4.27
N PHE A 129 -2.41 -2.67 3.33
CA PHE A 129 -3.19 -1.46 3.59
C PHE A 129 -4.57 -1.79 4.17
N SER A 130 -5.26 -2.77 3.57
CA SER A 130 -6.61 -3.14 4.00
C SER A 130 -6.62 -3.66 5.43
N ASP A 131 -5.58 -4.39 5.83
CA ASP A 131 -5.46 -4.88 7.20
C ASP A 131 -5.14 -3.77 8.20
N THR A 132 -4.16 -2.90 7.88
CA THR A 132 -3.84 -1.75 8.75
C THR A 132 -5.02 -0.80 8.89
N TYR A 133 -5.83 -0.64 7.84
CA TYR A 133 -7.08 0.12 7.89
C TYR A 133 -8.14 -0.57 8.76
N ALA A 134 -8.34 -1.88 8.66
CA ALA A 134 -9.28 -2.61 9.50
C ALA A 134 -8.94 -2.50 11.00
N VAL A 135 -7.65 -2.55 11.34
CA VAL A 135 -7.17 -2.32 12.72
C VAL A 135 -7.45 -0.87 13.15
N LEU A 136 -7.16 0.12 12.29
CA LEU A 136 -7.41 1.53 12.59
C LEU A 136 -8.91 1.84 12.78
N ALA A 137 -9.78 1.23 11.96
CA ALA A 137 -11.22 1.40 12.04
C ALA A 137 -11.82 0.75 13.30
N SER A 138 -11.25 -0.37 13.76
CA SER A 138 -11.72 -1.10 14.95
C SER A 138 -11.18 -0.54 16.28
N GLN A 139 -9.99 0.07 16.28
CA GLN A 139 -9.33 0.60 17.50
C GLN A 139 -9.31 2.13 17.56
N ALA A 140 -10.18 2.80 16.80
CA ALA A 140 -10.23 4.24 16.57
C ALA A 140 -10.02 5.11 17.84
N THR A 141 -8.77 5.38 18.16
CA THR A 141 -8.36 6.33 19.20
C THR A 141 -7.47 7.39 18.56
N PRO A 142 -7.69 8.69 18.85
CA PRO A 142 -6.93 9.81 18.25
C PRO A 142 -5.40 9.74 18.41
N ASN A 143 -4.88 8.90 19.31
CA ASN A 143 -3.47 8.89 19.71
C ASN A 143 -2.58 7.89 18.96
N ASN A 144 -3.12 7.08 18.04
CA ASN A 144 -2.37 6.04 17.34
C ASN A 144 -1.97 6.42 15.90
N LEU A 145 -1.36 7.61 15.75
CA LEU A 145 -0.86 8.12 14.46
C LEU A 145 0.14 7.18 13.77
N ALA A 146 0.91 6.41 14.54
CA ALA A 146 1.86 5.45 14.01
C ALA A 146 1.19 4.29 13.24
N LEU A 147 0.01 3.84 13.68
CA LEU A 147 -0.79 2.82 12.99
C LEU A 147 -1.42 3.36 11.70
N ALA A 148 -1.56 4.68 11.57
CA ALA A 148 -2.10 5.33 10.38
C ALA A 148 -1.04 5.60 9.30
N LEU A 149 0.27 5.53 9.62
CA LEU A 149 1.36 5.83 8.69
C LEU A 149 1.29 5.01 7.39
N PRO A 150 1.16 3.66 7.42
CA PRO A 150 1.05 2.87 6.19
C PRO A 150 -0.14 3.30 5.32
N ASN A 151 -1.25 3.68 5.96
CA ASN A 151 -2.46 4.11 5.27
C ASN A 151 -2.27 5.48 4.60
N ILE A 152 -1.63 6.43 5.30
CA ILE A 152 -1.34 7.76 4.76
C ILE A 152 -0.37 7.66 3.57
N THR A 153 0.68 6.85 3.67
CA THR A 153 1.65 6.65 2.58
C THR A 153 0.98 6.01 1.36
N PHE A 154 0.07 5.07 1.55
CA PHE A 154 -0.69 4.45 0.46
C PHE A 154 -1.59 5.45 -0.26
N VAL A 155 -2.40 6.21 0.50
CA VAL A 155 -3.26 7.27 -0.05
C VAL A 155 -2.45 8.29 -0.85
N LEU A 156 -1.32 8.75 -0.30
CA LEU A 156 -0.40 9.65 -1.01
C LEU A 156 0.12 9.02 -2.30
N GLY A 157 0.49 7.75 -2.27
CA GLY A 157 0.92 7.00 -3.46
C GLY A 157 -0.14 6.97 -4.56
N VAL A 158 -1.39 6.67 -4.20
CA VAL A 158 -2.52 6.65 -5.15
C VAL A 158 -2.77 8.04 -5.74
N ILE A 159 -2.77 9.09 -4.92
CA ILE A 159 -2.95 10.48 -5.39
C ILE A 159 -1.82 10.88 -6.34
N LEU A 160 -0.57 10.63 -5.97
CA LEU A 160 0.58 10.93 -6.83
C LEU A 160 0.51 10.14 -8.14
N TYR A 161 0.14 8.86 -8.09
CA TYR A 161 -0.08 8.07 -9.29
C TYR A 161 -1.15 8.71 -10.18
N SER A 162 -2.32 9.07 -9.64
CA SER A 162 -3.37 9.73 -10.43
C SER A 162 -2.91 11.05 -11.05
N ILE A 163 -2.11 11.85 -10.34
CA ILE A 163 -1.55 13.11 -10.85
C ILE A 163 -0.59 12.84 -12.02
N PHE A 164 0.32 11.88 -11.87
CA PHE A 164 1.36 11.60 -12.88
C PHE A 164 0.91 10.68 -14.01
N SER A 165 -0.11 9.85 -13.80
CA SER A 165 -0.66 8.95 -14.83
C SER A 165 -1.65 9.67 -15.74
N TYR A 166 -2.15 10.85 -15.35
CA TYR A 166 -3.01 11.65 -16.19
C TYR A 166 -2.22 12.18 -17.38
N LYS A 167 -2.34 11.49 -18.53
CA LYS A 167 -1.91 12.05 -19.82
C LYS A 167 -2.75 13.30 -20.07
N THR A 168 -2.19 14.48 -19.79
CA THR A 168 -2.64 15.70 -20.45
C THR A 168 -2.49 15.47 -21.95
N GLY A 169 -3.63 15.30 -22.63
CA GLY A 169 -3.67 15.29 -24.08
C GLY A 169 -3.22 16.64 -24.61
N TYR A 170 -1.92 16.75 -24.90
CA TYR A 170 -1.29 17.74 -25.75
C TYR A 170 -0.24 17.03 -26.61
#